data_AF-A0A1G1HHH0-F1
#
_entry.id   AF-A0A1G1HHH0-F1
#
_cell.length_a   1.000
_cell.length_b   1.000
_cell.length_c   1.000
_cell.angle_alpha   90.00
_cell.angle_beta   90.00
_cell.angle_gamma   90.00
#
_symmetry.space_group_name_H-M   'P 1'
#
loop_
_entity.id
_entity.type
_entity.pdbx_description
1 polymer ?
#
loop_
_entity_poly.entity_id
_entity_poly.type
_entity_poly.pdbx_seq_one_letter_code
_entity_poly.pdbx_strand_id
1 'polypeptide(L)'
;MIFLGLLTTIGLFAIFNSSTELTSSARYKSNKEAFYAAEGAIEYVKGDGYYFTTRTTMAFPDNDLNPHPDVDARDLSAQGTTATGAVTYINSGNPPPGYGFSAKDTSASYFVIEATGTSQAGAQSIQEENVAKILPKS
;
A
#
# COMPACT_ATOMS: atom_id res chain seq x y z
N MET A 1 15.70 -32.00 -46.36
CA MET A 1 15.73 -32.10 -44.88
C MET A 1 16.22 -30.83 -44.17
N ILE A 2 17.11 -30.03 -44.79
CA ILE A 2 17.61 -28.76 -44.22
C ILE A 2 16.48 -27.76 -43.89
N PHE A 3 15.47 -27.66 -44.74
CA PHE A 3 14.31 -26.77 -44.53
C PHE A 3 13.46 -27.12 -43.31
N LEU A 4 13.31 -28.42 -43.02
CA LEU A 4 12.54 -28.89 -41.86
C LEU A 4 13.29 -28.58 -40.56
N GLY A 5 14.62 -28.79 -40.56
CA GLY A 5 15.50 -28.45 -39.44
C GLY A 5 15.48 -26.96 -39.10
N LEU A 6 15.48 -26.09 -40.12
CA LEU A 6 15.34 -24.64 -39.97
C LEU A 6 13.98 -24.21 -39.40
N LEU A 7 12.90 -24.83 -39.86
CA LEU A 7 11.56 -24.52 -39.34
C LEU A 7 11.42 -24.92 -37.87
N THR A 8 11.98 -26.07 -37.49
CA THR A 8 11.97 -26.52 -36.09
C THR A 8 12.80 -25.63 -35.16
N THR A 9 13.96 -25.14 -35.60
CA THR A 9 14.78 -24.23 -34.77
C THR A 9 14.14 -22.86 -34.61
N ILE A 10 13.53 -22.32 -35.68
CA ILE A 10 12.76 -21.07 -35.61
C ILE A 10 11.53 -21.24 -34.69
N GLY A 11 10.83 -22.37 -34.80
CA GLY A 11 9.68 -22.70 -33.96
C GLY A 11 10.03 -22.77 -32.47
N LEU A 12 11.15 -23.43 -32.11
CA LEU A 12 11.62 -23.48 -30.72
C LEU A 12 11.98 -22.08 -30.18
N PHE A 13 12.70 -21.26 -30.96
CA PHE A 13 13.06 -19.91 -30.54
C PHE A 13 11.83 -19.02 -30.33
N ALA A 14 10.82 -19.13 -31.20
CA ALA A 14 9.57 -18.39 -31.06
C ALA A 14 8.80 -18.79 -29.79
N ILE A 15 8.75 -20.09 -29.46
CA ILE A 15 8.06 -20.59 -28.26
C ILE A 15 8.75 -20.10 -26.98
N PHE A 16 10.09 -20.15 -26.93
CA PHE A 16 10.83 -19.68 -25.76
C PHE A 16 10.62 -18.19 -25.52
N ASN A 17 10.78 -17.37 -26.57
CA ASN A 17 10.57 -15.92 -26.48
C ASN A 17 9.15 -15.59 -26.01
N SER A 18 8.13 -16.23 -26.61
CA SER A 18 6.73 -16.01 -26.23
C SER A 18 6.45 -16.40 -24.78
N SER A 19 7.01 -17.52 -24.31
CA SER A 19 6.84 -17.97 -22.92
C SER A 19 7.53 -17.03 -21.92
N THR A 20 8.73 -16.53 -22.25
CA THR A 20 9.41 -15.52 -21.41
C THR A 20 8.67 -14.19 -21.38
N GLU A 21 8.13 -13.74 -22.50
CA GLU A 21 7.35 -12.49 -22.59
C GLU A 21 6.05 -12.57 -21.80
N LEU A 22 5.32 -13.69 -21.89
CA LEU A 22 4.10 -13.92 -21.11
C LEU A 22 4.40 -13.94 -19.62
N THR A 23 5.47 -14.61 -19.20
CA THR A 23 5.86 -14.68 -17.78
C THR A 23 6.27 -13.30 -17.26
N SER A 24 7.05 -12.55 -18.05
CA SER A 24 7.44 -11.18 -17.71
C SER A 24 6.24 -10.25 -17.60
N SER A 25 5.32 -10.32 -18.56
CA SER A 25 4.10 -9.51 -18.57
C SER A 25 3.18 -9.83 -17.39
N ALA A 26 3.04 -11.11 -17.04
CA ALA A 26 2.27 -11.54 -15.87
C ALA A 26 2.86 -10.98 -14.56
N ARG A 27 4.19 -11.04 -14.41
CA ARG A 27 4.88 -10.44 -13.24
C ARG A 27 4.72 -8.94 -13.19
N TYR A 28 4.83 -8.25 -14.32
CA TYR A 28 4.65 -6.80 -14.39
C TYR A 28 3.23 -6.37 -13.98
N LYS A 29 2.21 -7.08 -14.47
CA LYS A 29 0.82 -6.87 -14.06
C LYS A 29 0.64 -7.09 -12.55
N SER A 30 1.14 -8.22 -12.04
CA SER A 30 1.06 -8.58 -10.62
C SER A 30 1.75 -7.56 -9.71
N ASN A 31 2.91 -7.01 -10.11
CA ASN A 31 3.57 -5.94 -9.37
C ASN A 31 2.75 -4.64 -9.35
N LYS A 32 2.09 -4.28 -10.46
CA LYS A 32 1.21 -3.11 -10.50
C LYS A 32 -0.02 -3.26 -9.61
N GLU A 33 -0.62 -4.44 -9.59
CA GLU A 33 -1.76 -4.74 -8.72
C GLU A 33 -1.36 -4.63 -7.24
N ALA A 34 -0.18 -5.17 -6.88
CA ALA A 34 0.35 -5.05 -5.52
C ALA A 34 0.63 -3.58 -5.14
N PHE A 35 1.21 -2.79 -6.04
CA PHE A 35 1.43 -1.36 -5.84
C PHE A 35 0.12 -0.60 -5.64
N TYR A 36 -0.88 -0.85 -6.51
CA TYR A 36 -2.19 -0.19 -6.42
C TYR A 36 -2.94 -0.55 -5.14
N ALA A 37 -2.84 -1.80 -4.69
CA ALA A 37 -3.41 -2.23 -3.42
C ALA A 37 -2.75 -1.51 -2.22
N ALA A 38 -1.42 -1.36 -2.22
CA ALA A 38 -0.70 -0.63 -1.19
C ALA A 38 -1.09 0.86 -1.14
N GLU A 39 -1.10 1.53 -2.29
CA GLU A 39 -1.51 2.94 -2.41
C GLU A 39 -2.98 3.15 -2.02
N GLY A 40 -3.87 2.25 -2.46
CA GLY A 40 -5.28 2.30 -2.07
C GLY A 40 -5.48 2.21 -0.56
N ALA A 41 -4.69 1.38 0.12
CA ALA A 41 -4.70 1.28 1.58
C ALA A 41 -4.17 2.55 2.26
N ILE A 42 -3.10 3.16 1.73
CA ILE A 42 -2.58 4.43 2.24
C ILE A 42 -3.65 5.52 2.13
N GLU A 43 -4.31 5.63 0.98
CA GLU A 43 -5.34 6.66 0.77
C GLU A 43 -6.59 6.42 1.63
N TYR A 44 -6.98 5.15 1.81
CA TYR A 44 -8.04 4.77 2.74
C TYR A 44 -7.72 5.23 4.16
N VAL A 45 -6.53 4.90 4.65
CA VAL A 45 -6.07 5.29 5.98
C VAL A 45 -5.98 6.80 6.13
N LYS A 46 -5.52 7.54 5.10
CA LYS A 46 -5.45 9.01 5.13
C LYS A 46 -6.82 9.67 5.21
N GLY A 47 -7.81 9.08 4.54
CA GLY A 47 -9.21 9.49 4.56
C GLY A 47 -9.86 9.25 5.92
N ASP A 48 -9.43 8.21 6.64
CA ASP A 48 -9.93 7.91 7.97
C ASP A 48 -9.13 8.61 9.08
N GLY A 49 -9.78 9.52 9.81
CA GLY A 49 -9.16 10.24 10.91
C GLY A 49 -8.77 9.36 12.10
N TYR A 50 -9.39 8.17 12.25
CA TYR A 50 -9.23 7.32 13.42
C TYR A 50 -7.79 6.88 13.65
N TYR A 51 -7.08 6.47 12.58
CA TYR A 51 -5.69 5.99 12.66
C TYR A 51 -4.69 7.06 13.13
N PHE A 52 -5.10 8.32 13.17
CA PHE A 52 -4.27 9.44 13.63
C PHE A 52 -4.69 9.97 15.01
N THR A 53 -5.68 9.37 15.66
CA THR A 53 -6.18 9.83 16.96
C THR A 53 -5.26 9.41 18.11
N THR A 54 -4.53 8.31 17.96
CA THR A 54 -3.64 7.77 18.99
C THR A 54 -2.18 8.09 18.66
N ARG A 55 -1.36 8.36 19.68
CA ARG A 55 0.09 8.52 19.52
C ARG A 55 0.83 7.18 19.63
N THR A 56 0.23 6.14 19.04
CA THR A 56 0.71 4.75 19.07
C THR A 56 0.71 4.16 17.68
N THR A 57 1.28 2.97 17.51
CA THR A 57 1.16 2.23 16.25
C THR A 57 -0.21 1.56 16.15
N MET A 58 -0.93 1.82 15.07
CA MET A 58 -2.20 1.17 14.73
C MET A 58 -2.02 0.37 13.45
N ALA A 59 -2.36 -0.91 13.47
CA ALA A 59 -2.28 -1.76 12.28
C ALA A 59 -3.56 -1.60 11.45
N PHE A 60 -3.49 -1.91 10.15
CA PHE A 60 -4.66 -2.07 9.29
C PHE A 60 -4.45 -3.25 8.34
N PRO A 61 -5.50 -3.98 7.93
CA PRO A 61 -6.84 -3.94 8.49
C PRO A 61 -6.84 -4.34 9.97
N ASP A 62 -7.77 -3.76 10.73
CA ASP A 62 -7.79 -3.92 12.18
C ASP A 62 -8.03 -5.38 12.58
N ASN A 63 -7.37 -5.80 13.66
CA ASN A 63 -7.54 -7.12 14.27
C ASN A 63 -8.42 -7.01 15.53
N ASP A 64 -8.89 -8.16 16.04
CA ASP A 64 -9.79 -8.19 17.21
C ASP A 64 -9.20 -7.54 18.48
N LEU A 65 -7.89 -7.28 18.52
CA LEU A 65 -7.21 -6.65 19.66
C LEU A 65 -7.25 -5.11 19.59
N ASN A 66 -7.42 -4.52 18.41
CA ASN A 66 -7.59 -3.07 18.19
C ASN A 66 -8.69 -2.84 17.14
N PRO A 67 -9.98 -3.03 17.48
CA PRO A 67 -11.04 -2.93 16.49
C PRO A 67 -11.28 -1.48 16.05
N HIS A 68 -11.28 -1.25 14.74
CA HIS A 68 -11.82 -0.03 14.15
C HIS A 68 -13.28 0.12 14.60
N PRO A 69 -13.75 1.34 14.93
CA PRO A 69 -15.14 1.57 15.28
C PRO A 69 -16.10 1.25 14.12
N ASP A 70 -15.62 1.27 12.88
CA ASP A 70 -16.36 0.84 11.68
C ASP A 70 -15.97 -0.60 11.29
N VAL A 71 -16.96 -1.48 11.12
CA VAL A 71 -16.74 -2.91 10.84
C VAL A 71 -16.34 -3.14 9.37
N ASP A 72 -16.73 -2.24 8.47
CA ASP A 72 -16.44 -2.33 7.04
C ASP A 72 -14.99 -1.92 6.71
N ALA A 73 -14.30 -1.28 7.65
CA ALA A 73 -12.87 -0.93 7.60
C ALA A 73 -11.91 -2.14 7.63
N ARG A 74 -12.45 -3.33 7.91
CA ARG A 74 -11.67 -4.53 8.26
C ARG A 74 -11.23 -5.36 7.06
N ASP A 75 -11.68 -5.03 5.84
CA ASP A 75 -11.33 -5.79 4.65
C ASP A 75 -10.88 -4.88 3.51
N LEU A 76 -9.56 -4.80 3.35
CA LEU A 76 -8.91 -4.13 2.20
C LEU A 76 -8.71 -5.09 1.02
N SER A 77 -9.29 -6.30 1.08
CA SER A 77 -9.24 -7.23 -0.04
C SER A 77 -10.25 -6.85 -1.13
N ALA A 78 -9.77 -6.81 -2.36
CA ALA A 78 -10.61 -6.51 -3.52
C ALA A 78 -10.13 -7.35 -4.71
N GLN A 79 -11.03 -8.14 -5.29
CA GLN A 79 -10.75 -8.90 -6.52
C GLN A 79 -9.45 -9.75 -6.47
N GLY A 80 -9.10 -10.28 -5.29
CA GLY A 80 -7.91 -11.12 -5.09
C GLY A 80 -6.62 -10.36 -4.80
N THR A 81 -6.66 -9.02 -4.72
CA THR A 81 -5.59 -8.25 -4.07
C THR A 81 -5.93 -8.03 -2.60
N THR A 82 -4.91 -7.80 -1.77
CA THR A 82 -5.07 -7.47 -0.35
C THR A 82 -4.06 -6.39 0.03
N ALA A 83 -4.32 -5.65 1.09
CA ALA A 83 -3.34 -4.74 1.67
C ALA A 83 -3.35 -4.84 3.19
N THR A 84 -2.17 -4.71 3.79
CA THR A 84 -1.94 -4.74 5.24
C THR A 84 -0.87 -3.72 5.59
N GLY A 85 -0.84 -3.19 6.81
CA GLY A 85 0.09 -2.14 7.15
C GLY A 85 -0.08 -1.61 8.56
N ALA A 86 0.59 -0.49 8.84
CA ALA A 86 0.44 0.21 10.09
C ALA A 86 0.69 1.72 9.95
N VAL A 87 -0.02 2.49 10.78
CA VAL A 87 0.26 3.90 11.05
C VAL A 87 1.06 3.99 12.33
N THR A 88 2.24 4.57 12.26
CA THR A 88 3.13 4.75 13.42
C THR A 88 3.32 6.23 13.70
N TYR A 89 3.03 6.63 14.94
CA TYR A 89 3.37 7.96 15.42
C TYR A 89 4.89 8.11 15.59
N ILE A 90 5.45 9.19 15.06
CA ILE A 90 6.88 9.49 15.12
C ILE A 90 7.18 10.55 16.18
N ASN A 91 6.56 11.72 16.05
CA ASN A 91 6.80 12.87 16.93
C ASN A 91 5.70 13.91 16.79
N SER A 92 5.72 14.96 17.61
CA SER A 92 4.91 16.15 17.44
C SER A 92 5.73 17.43 17.55
N GLY A 93 5.23 18.49 16.94
CA GLY A 93 5.82 19.81 16.94
C GLY A 93 4.78 20.90 16.93
N ASN A 94 5.24 22.15 16.88
CA ASN A 94 4.35 23.27 16.69
C ASN A 94 3.71 23.21 15.29
N PRO A 95 2.41 23.55 15.16
CA PRO A 95 1.78 23.62 13.86
C PRO A 95 2.50 24.65 12.98
N PRO A 96 2.55 24.45 11.65
CA PRO A 96 3.19 25.40 10.75
C PRO A 96 2.54 26.80 10.88
N PRO A 97 3.32 27.88 10.81
CA PRO A 97 2.79 29.22 10.90
C PRO A 97 1.83 29.51 9.73
N GLY A 98 0.78 30.30 10.00
CA GLY A 98 -0.14 30.80 8.96
C GLY A 98 -1.39 29.96 8.69
N TYR A 99 -1.57 28.80 9.33
CA TYR A 99 -2.72 27.91 9.12
C TYR A 99 -3.94 28.21 10.00
N GLY A 100 -3.95 29.33 10.73
CA GLY A 100 -5.09 29.75 11.56
C GLY A 100 -5.30 28.94 12.85
N PHE A 101 -4.40 28.01 13.17
CA PHE A 101 -4.46 27.21 14.39
C PHE A 101 -3.71 27.87 15.55
N SER A 102 -4.28 27.79 16.75
CA SER A 102 -3.63 28.25 17.98
C SER A 102 -2.51 27.28 18.35
N ALA A 103 -1.27 27.75 18.38
CA ALA A 103 -0.13 26.98 18.87
C ALA A 103 -0.21 26.64 20.37
N LYS A 104 -1.14 27.26 21.12
CA LYS A 104 -1.40 26.89 22.52
C LYS A 104 -2.28 25.64 22.64
N ASP A 105 -3.19 25.44 21.68
CA ASP A 105 -4.25 24.43 21.78
C ASP A 105 -4.05 23.27 20.79
N THR A 106 -3.17 23.42 19.80
CA THR A 106 -2.94 22.42 18.75
C THR A 106 -1.46 22.13 18.55
N SER A 107 -1.18 20.94 18.03
CA SER A 107 0.15 20.45 17.67
C SER A 107 0.11 19.76 16.32
N ALA A 108 1.19 19.87 15.54
CA ALA A 108 1.39 19.02 14.37
C ALA A 108 1.95 17.68 14.85
N SER A 109 1.21 16.59 14.66
CA SER A 109 1.66 15.24 14.93
C SER A 109 2.08 14.59 13.61
N TYR A 110 3.26 13.99 13.60
CA TYR A 110 3.88 13.35 12.46
C TYR A 110 3.71 11.84 12.58
N PHE A 111 3.24 11.24 11.50
CA PHE A 111 2.96 9.81 11.40
C PHE A 111 3.61 9.26 10.13
N VAL A 112 4.02 8.01 10.20
CA VAL A 112 4.42 7.20 9.04
C VAL A 112 3.32 6.18 8.80
N ILE A 113 2.85 6.10 7.57
CA ILE A 113 1.94 5.06 7.10
C ILE A 113 2.78 4.11 6.26
N GLU A 114 2.87 2.85 6.68
CA GLU A 114 3.48 1.79 5.89
C GLU A 114 2.38 0.83 5.44
N ALA A 115 2.29 0.55 4.15
CA ALA A 115 1.34 -0.39 3.58
C ALA A 115 2.03 -1.39 2.65
N THR A 116 1.74 -2.67 2.87
CA THR A 116 2.12 -3.78 2.01
C THR A 116 0.89 -4.26 1.24
N GLY A 117 0.90 -4.05 -0.08
CA GLY A 117 -0.08 -4.60 -0.99
C GLY A 117 0.39 -5.95 -1.54
N THR A 118 -0.54 -6.89 -1.65
CA THR A 118 -0.32 -8.23 -2.21
C THR A 118 -1.27 -8.45 -3.37
N SER A 119 -0.74 -8.84 -4.53
CA SER A 119 -1.53 -9.18 -5.72
C SER A 119 -2.05 -10.62 -5.68
N GLN A 120 -2.98 -10.95 -6.58
CA GLN A 120 -3.54 -12.30 -6.69
C GLN A 120 -2.48 -13.37 -6.99
N ALA A 121 -1.43 -13.03 -7.73
CA ALA A 121 -0.32 -13.93 -8.03
C ALA A 121 0.78 -13.93 -6.95
N GLY A 122 0.56 -13.25 -5.82
CA GLY A 122 1.45 -13.23 -4.66
C GLY A 122 2.63 -12.27 -4.74
N ALA A 123 2.72 -11.42 -5.78
CA ALA A 123 3.69 -10.32 -5.74
C ALA A 123 3.31 -9.31 -4.66
N GLN A 124 4.32 -8.76 -4.00
CA GLN A 124 4.17 -7.81 -2.91
C GLN A 124 4.84 -6.48 -3.24
N SER A 125 4.23 -5.39 -2.79
CA SER A 125 4.80 -4.04 -2.87
C SER A 125 4.59 -3.35 -1.54
N ILE A 126 5.66 -2.73 -1.03
CA ILE A 126 5.63 -1.94 0.21
C ILE A 126 5.71 -0.48 -0.19
N GLN A 127 4.79 0.33 0.32
CA GLN A 127 4.74 1.77 0.18
C GLN A 127 4.78 2.42 1.56
N GLU A 128 5.45 3.57 1.63
CA GLU A 128 5.57 4.36 2.86
C GLU A 128 5.24 5.82 2.55
N GLU A 129 4.34 6.41 3.35
CA GLU A 129 4.01 7.83 3.27
C GLU A 129 4.14 8.51 4.64
N ASN A 130 4.79 9.67 4.68
CA ASN A 130 4.89 10.51 5.86
C ASN A 130 3.77 11.55 5.85
N VAL A 131 2.96 11.58 6.90
CA VAL A 131 1.81 12.48 7.00
C VAL A 131 1.85 13.29 8.29
N ALA A 132 1.57 14.59 8.18
CA ALA A 132 1.38 15.47 9.32
C ALA A 132 -0.10 15.76 9.51
N LYS A 133 -0.62 15.55 10.73
CA LYS A 133 -1.99 15.89 11.11
C LYS A 133 -1.97 16.92 12.23
N ILE A 134 -2.83 17.93 12.14
CA ILE A 134 -3.03 18.92 13.20
C ILE A 134 -4.01 18.34 14.20
N LEU A 135 -3.55 18.13 15.43
CA LEU A 135 -4.34 17.53 16.50
C LEU A 135 -4.37 18.46 17.73
N PRO A 136 -5.44 18.41 18.54
CA PRO A 136 -5.46 19.09 19.82
C PRO A 136 -4.28 18.67 20.70
N LYS A 137 -3.75 19.59 21.50
CA LYS A 137 -2.80 19.24 22.56
C LYS A 137 -3.57 18.54 23.68
N SER A 138 -3.25 17.26 23.88
CA SER A 138 -3.61 16.46 25.05
C SER A 138 -2.82 16.88 26.27
#